data_AF-A0A948R412-F1
#
_entry.id   AF-A0A948R412-F1
#
_cell.length_a   1.000
_cell.length_b   1.000
_cell.length_c   1.000
_cell.angle_alpha   90.00
_cell.angle_beta   90.00
_cell.angle_gamma   90.00
#
_symmetry.space_group_name_H-M   'P 1'
#
loop_
_entity.id
_entity.type
_entity.pdbx_description
1 polymer ?
#
loop_
_entity_poly.entity_id
_entity_poly.type
_entity_poly.pdbx_seq_one_letter_code
_entity_poly.pdbx_strand_id
1 'polypeptide(L)'
;MTGPLVSQVERRARRMHDMITALNVDEIALMRIDRGEAYAQARTKCLRCVCPGECLAWLDAGREKGEPLWYCPNRDIFEKCRS
;
A
#
# COMPACT_ATOMS: atom_id res chain seq x y z
N MET A 1 -20.65 -11.54 -10.57
CA MET A 1 -21.52 -10.67 -9.75
C MET A 1 -20.66 -10.14 -8.61
N THR A 2 -20.32 -8.85 -8.60
CA THR A 2 -19.50 -8.28 -7.52
C THR A 2 -20.36 -7.21 -6.84
N GLY A 3 -20.93 -7.57 -5.69
CA GLY A 3 -21.70 -6.63 -4.88
C GLY A 3 -20.77 -5.62 -4.18
N PRO A 4 -21.31 -4.48 -3.67
CA PRO A 4 -20.52 -3.41 -3.06
C PRO A 4 -19.57 -3.88 -1.95
N LEU A 5 -20.00 -4.87 -1.15
CA LEU A 5 -19.21 -5.46 -0.07
C LEU A 5 -18.01 -6.27 -0.58
N VAL A 6 -18.19 -7.05 -1.65
CA VAL A 6 -17.11 -7.87 -2.24
C VAL A 6 -16.03 -6.94 -2.82
N SER A 7 -16.44 -5.89 -3.53
CA SER A 7 -15.51 -4.89 -4.06
C SER A 7 -14.73 -4.17 -2.96
N GLN A 8 -15.35 -3.85 -1.81
CA GLN A 8 -14.64 -3.23 -0.69
C GLN A 8 -13.61 -4.18 -0.04
N VAL A 9 -13.97 -5.46 0.15
CA VAL A 9 -13.05 -6.46 0.71
C VAL A 9 -11.85 -6.67 -0.21
N GLU A 10 -12.10 -6.87 -1.51
CA GLU A 10 -11.03 -7.03 -2.50
C GLU A 10 -10.13 -5.78 -2.58
N ARG A 11 -10.72 -4.59 -2.54
CA ARG A 11 -9.99 -3.33 -2.58
C ARG A 11 -9.13 -3.12 -1.34
N ARG A 12 -9.62 -3.52 -0.15
CA ARG A 12 -8.82 -3.52 1.08
C ARG A 12 -7.68 -4.55 1.03
N ALA A 13 -7.90 -5.69 0.40
CA ALA A 13 -6.88 -6.73 0.22
C ALA A 13 -5.78 -6.32 -0.77
N ARG A 14 -6.12 -5.57 -1.83
CA ARG A 14 -5.19 -5.11 -2.87
C ARG A 14 -4.52 -3.77 -2.60
N ARG A 15 -5.05 -2.94 -1.70
CA ARG A 15 -4.56 -1.57 -1.45
C ARG A 15 -3.04 -1.44 -1.23
N MET A 16 -2.42 -2.37 -0.50
CA MET A 16 -0.96 -2.31 -0.32
C MET A 16 -0.22 -2.49 -1.64
N HIS A 17 -0.67 -3.42 -2.48
CA HIS A 17 -0.07 -3.65 -3.79
C HIS A 17 -0.27 -2.44 -4.69
N ASP A 18 -1.46 -1.84 -4.69
CA ASP A 18 -1.74 -0.61 -5.44
C ASP A 18 -0.80 0.54 -5.01
N MET A 19 -0.52 0.67 -3.70
CA MET A 19 0.45 1.64 -3.18
C MET A 19 1.89 1.34 -3.61
N ILE A 20 2.31 0.07 -3.62
CA ILE A 20 3.64 -0.34 -4.09
C ILE A 20 3.84 0.09 -5.55
N THR A 21 2.84 -0.19 -6.40
CA THR A 21 2.85 0.21 -7.80
C THR A 21 2.85 1.74 -7.96
N ALA A 22 1.97 2.45 -7.25
CA ALA A 22 1.83 3.89 -7.36
C ALA A 22 3.08 4.66 -6.91
N LEU A 23 3.79 4.16 -5.90
CA LEU A 23 4.98 4.79 -5.32
C LEU A 23 6.30 4.35 -5.97
N ASN A 24 6.25 3.44 -6.95
CA ASN A 24 7.42 2.80 -7.57
C ASN A 24 8.33 2.09 -6.54
N VAL A 25 7.71 1.40 -5.59
CA VAL A 25 8.42 0.58 -4.60
C VAL A 25 8.87 -0.70 -5.28
N ASP A 26 10.16 -1.01 -5.20
CA ASP A 26 10.73 -2.30 -5.57
C ASP A 26 10.20 -3.36 -4.58
N GLU A 27 9.19 -4.11 -5.03
CA GLU A 27 8.58 -5.19 -4.26
C GLU A 27 9.58 -6.30 -3.93
N ILE A 28 10.56 -6.56 -4.80
CA ILE A 28 11.60 -7.56 -4.55
C ILE A 28 12.57 -7.07 -3.48
N ALA A 29 12.94 -5.79 -3.48
CA ALA A 29 13.72 -5.20 -2.40
C ALA A 29 12.97 -5.29 -1.06
N LEU A 30 11.67 -4.97 -1.05
CA LEU A 30 10.82 -5.09 0.15
C LEU A 30 10.74 -6.53 0.67
N MET A 31 10.58 -7.51 -0.21
CA MET A 31 10.54 -8.95 0.15
C MET A 31 11.89 -9.50 0.62
N ARG A 32 13.01 -8.89 0.20
CA ARG A 32 14.36 -9.31 0.63
C ARG A 32 14.69 -8.87 2.05
N ILE A 33 14.05 -7.82 2.57
CA ILE A 33 14.25 -7.35 3.94
C ILE A 33 13.73 -8.41 4.90
N ASP A 34 14.59 -8.84 5.83
CA ASP A 34 14.28 -9.79 6.88
C ASP A 34 13.55 -11.05 6.38
N ARG A 35 13.95 -11.55 5.21
CA ARG A 35 13.36 -12.74 4.56
C ARG A 35 11.84 -12.64 4.36
N GLY A 36 11.32 -11.45 4.08
CA GLY A 36 9.92 -11.20 3.78
C GLY A 36 9.09 -10.74 4.99
N GLU A 37 9.68 -10.70 6.18
CA GLU A 37 9.00 -10.22 7.39
C GLU A 37 8.57 -8.76 7.24
N ALA A 38 9.40 -7.92 6.60
CA ALA A 38 9.06 -6.52 6.33
C ALA A 38 7.78 -6.39 5.46
N TYR A 39 7.63 -7.26 4.46
CA TYR A 39 6.43 -7.32 3.63
C TYR A 39 5.20 -7.73 4.45
N ALA A 40 5.31 -8.77 5.27
CA ALA A 40 4.22 -9.26 6.12
C ALA A 40 3.76 -8.21 7.15
N GLN A 41 4.71 -7.50 7.77
CA GLN A 41 4.43 -6.40 8.68
C GLN A 41 3.80 -5.21 7.96
N ALA A 42 4.33 -4.80 6.80
CA ALA A 42 3.74 -3.74 6.00
C ALA A 42 2.30 -4.07 5.58
N ARG A 43 2.03 -5.32 5.23
CA ARG A 43 0.68 -5.79 4.90
C ARG A 43 -0.26 -5.72 6.08
N THR A 44 0.20 -6.17 7.25
CA THR A 44 -0.56 -6.10 8.50
C THR A 44 -0.87 -4.65 8.89
N LYS A 45 0.12 -3.76 8.82
CA LYS A 45 -0.04 -2.31 9.06
C LYS A 45 -1.03 -1.69 8.08
N CYS A 46 -0.94 -2.02 6.80
CA CYS A 46 -1.86 -1.52 5.79
C CYS A 46 -3.29 -1.99 6.09
N LEU A 47 -3.51 -3.27 6.39
CA LEU A 47 -4.84 -3.82 6.70
C LEU A 47 -5.48 -3.15 7.93
N ARG A 48 -4.68 -2.77 8.93
CA ARG A 48 -5.09 -2.08 10.17
C ARG A 48 -5.08 -0.56 10.09
N CYS A 49 -4.72 0.04 8.96
CA CYS A 49 -4.65 1.49 8.80
C CYS A 49 -5.99 2.16 9.09
N VAL A 50 -5.94 3.26 9.87
CA VAL A 50 -7.11 4.05 10.30
C VAL A 50 -7.58 5.07 9.26
N CYS A 51 -6.75 5.36 8.25
CA CYS A 51 -7.07 6.27 7.14
C CYS A 51 -7.23 5.52 5.80
N PRO A 52 -8.06 4.45 5.71
CA PRO A 52 -8.20 3.67 4.49
C PRO A 52 -8.85 4.49 3.36
N GLY A 53 -9.81 5.37 3.69
CA GLY A 53 -10.54 6.17 2.73
C GLY A 53 -9.67 7.21 2.02
N GLU A 54 -8.82 7.91 2.77
CA GLU A 54 -7.89 8.90 2.21
C GLU A 54 -6.88 8.24 1.26
N CYS A 55 -6.35 7.08 1.64
CA CYS A 55 -5.42 6.32 0.79
C CYS A 55 -6.09 5.85 -0.51
N LEU A 56 -7.34 5.37 -0.43
CA LEU A 56 -8.11 4.97 -1.60
C LEU A 56 -8.48 6.15 -2.49
N ALA A 57 -8.86 7.30 -1.91
CA ALA A 57 -9.13 8.52 -2.66
C ALA A 57 -7.87 9.05 -3.35
N TRP A 58 -6.70 8.92 -2.71
CA TRP A 58 -5.42 9.26 -3.32
C TRP A 58 -5.08 8.34 -4.50
N LEU A 59 -5.29 7.02 -4.35
CA LEU A 59 -5.13 6.04 -5.44
C LEU A 59 -6.09 6.31 -6.61
N ASP A 60 -7.36 6.63 -6.32
CA ASP A 60 -8.37 6.92 -7.35
C ASP A 60 -8.12 8.22 -8.09
N ALA A 61 -7.54 9.22 -7.42
CA ALA A 61 -7.23 10.51 -8.02
C ALA A 61 -6.17 10.43 -9.12
N GLY A 62 -5.49 9.27 -9.28
CA GLY A 62 -4.52 9.03 -10.34
C GLY A 62 -3.39 10.06 -10.37
N ARG A 63 -3.11 10.72 -9.23
CA ARG A 63 -2.11 11.78 -9.18
C ARG A 63 -0.75 11.21 -9.53
N GLU A 64 0.02 11.98 -10.29
CA GLU A 64 1.38 11.63 -10.69
C GLU A 64 2.22 11.20 -9.47
N LYS A 65 3.00 10.14 -9.69
CA LYS A 65 3.93 9.48 -8.78
C LYS A 65 4.55 10.47 -7.78
N GLY A 66 4.10 10.43 -6.53
CA GLY A 66 4.48 11.39 -5.50
C GLY A 66 4.73 10.72 -4.16
N GLU A 67 5.37 11.45 -3.24
CA GLU A 67 5.82 10.97 -1.92
C GLU A 67 4.75 10.16 -1.17
N PRO A 68 5.15 9.17 -0.36
CA PRO A 68 4.21 8.45 0.48
C PRO A 68 3.47 9.43 1.39
N LEU A 69 2.15 9.28 1.46
CA LEU A 69 1.28 10.09 2.31
C LEU A 69 1.86 10.16 3.73
N TRP A 70 1.93 11.36 4.31
CA TRP A 70 2.54 11.58 5.62
C TRP A 70 1.93 10.72 6.74
N TYR A 71 0.67 10.30 6.58
CA TYR A 71 -0.06 9.43 7.49
C TYR A 71 0.11 7.93 7.20
N CYS A 72 0.75 7.55 6.09
CA CYS A 72 0.90 6.14 5.71
C CYS A 72 1.81 5.42 6.72
N PRO A 73 1.34 4.36 7.41
CA PRO A 73 2.16 3.63 8.38
C PRO A 73 3.31 2.84 7.74
N ASN A 74 3.29 2.71 6.41
CA ASN A 74 4.34 2.07 5.61
C ASN A 74 5.21 3.10 4.87
N ARG A 75 5.05 4.40 5.13
CA ARG A 75 5.82 5.47 4.46
C ARG A 75 7.31 5.19 4.45
N ASP A 76 7.89 4.95 5.61
CA ASP A 76 9.35 4.81 5.75
C ASP A 76 9.89 3.57 5.02
N ILE A 77 9.16 2.46 5.06
CA ILE A 77 9.59 1.23 4.39
C ILE A 77 9.38 1.31 2.87
N PHE A 78 8.32 1.99 2.43
CA PHE A 78 8.13 2.27 1.02
C PHE A 78 9.24 3.17 0.49
N GLU A 79 9.58 4.27 1.18
CA GLU A 79 10.64 5.20 0.76
C GLU A 79 12.00 4.51 0.65
N LYS A 80 12.35 3.66 1.63
CA LYS A 80 13.60 2.86 1.61
C LYS A 80 13.70 1.90 0.43
N CYS A 81 12.57 1.50 -0.14
CA CYS A 81 12.50 0.52 -1.22
C CYS A 81 12.11 1.15 -2.56
N ARG A 82 12.12 2.48 -2.72
CA ARG A 82 11.83 3.11 -4.03
C ARG A 82 12.99 2.89 -5.01
N SER A 83 12.63 2.79 -6.29
CA SER A 83 13.54 2.72 -7.44
C SER A 83 13.29 3.84 -8.42
#